data_AF-A0A1H8UBI6-F1
#
_entry.id   AF-A0A1H8UBI6-F1
#
_cell.length_a   1.000
_cell.length_b   1.000
_cell.length_c   1.000
_cell.angle_alpha   90.00
_cell.angle_beta   90.00
_cell.angle_gamma   90.00
#
_symmetry.space_group_name_H-M   'P 1'
#
loop_
_entity.id
_entity.type
_entity.pdbx_description
1 polymer ?
#
loop_
_entity_poly.entity_id
_entity_poly.type
_entity_poly.pdbx_seq_one_letter_code
_entity_poly.pdbx_strand_id
1 'polypeptide(L)' 'MVDTHLSKNRSISDQRMETCRSEFEPLLFELIRNGEKRGWKAAEIAMALADAADDVILQLARETKSKH' A
#
# COMPACT_ATOMS: atom_id res chain seq x y z
N MET A 1 -31.33 -16.13 -12.54
CA MET A 1 -29.90 -16.50 -12.49
C MET A 1 -29.10 -15.26 -12.84
N VAL A 2 -28.85 -14.42 -11.85
CA VAL A 2 -27.90 -13.31 -11.95
C VAL A 2 -26.83 -13.58 -10.88
N ASP A 3 -25.64 -13.00 -11.04
CA ASP A 3 -24.48 -13.08 -10.12
C ASP A 3 -23.31 -14.00 -10.48
N THR A 4 -23.03 -14.22 -11.77
CA THR A 4 -21.71 -14.77 -12.19
C THR A 4 -20.66 -13.69 -12.48
N HIS A 5 -21.03 -12.40 -12.47
CA HIS A 5 -20.11 -11.31 -12.84
C HIS A 5 -19.40 -10.62 -11.66
N LEU A 6 -19.89 -10.76 -10.42
CA LEU A 6 -19.29 -10.11 -9.25
C LEU A 6 -18.04 -10.84 -8.75
N SER A 7 -18.00 -12.17 -8.87
CA SER A 7 -16.90 -13.02 -8.37
C SER A 7 -15.62 -12.91 -9.20
N LYS A 8 -15.71 -12.52 -10.48
CA LYS A 8 -14.55 -12.45 -11.39
C LYS A 8 -13.77 -11.13 -11.28
N ASN A 9 -14.40 -10.07 -10.78
CA ASN A 9 -13.76 -8.76 -10.63
C ASN A 9 -12.96 -8.62 -9.31
N ARG A 10 -13.38 -9.33 -8.25
CA ARG A 10 -12.61 -9.38 -6.99
C ARG A 10 -11.24 -10.00 -7.21
N SER A 11 -11.17 -11.15 -7.87
CA SER A 11 -9.91 -11.86 -8.12
C SER A 11 -8.89 -11.03 -8.90
N ILE A 12 -9.34 -10.17 -9.84
CA ILE A 12 -8.45 -9.31 -10.63
C ILE A 12 -7.96 -8.11 -9.80
N SER A 13 -8.85 -7.49 -9.02
CA SER A 13 -8.47 -6.40 -8.12
C SER A 13 -7.50 -6.87 -7.04
N ASP A 14 -7.79 -8.02 -6.43
CA ASP A 14 -6.97 -8.63 -5.39
C ASP A 14 -5.60 -9.04 -5.96
N GLN A 15 -5.57 -9.65 -7.15
CA GLN A 15 -4.31 -9.99 -7.84
C GLN A 15 -3.48 -8.75 -8.17
N ARG A 16 -4.10 -7.64 -8.58
CA ARG A 16 -3.36 -6.38 -8.84
C ARG A 16 -2.78 -5.79 -7.55
N MET A 17 -3.52 -5.86 -6.45
CA MET A 17 -3.02 -5.39 -5.15
C MET A 17 -1.89 -6.28 -4.63
N GLU A 18 -1.97 -7.60 -4.83
CA GLU A 18 -0.90 -8.55 -4.50
C GLU A 18 0.35 -8.32 -5.34
N THR A 19 0.22 -8.15 -6.65
CA THR A 19 1.36 -7.81 -7.52
C THR A 19 2.00 -6.49 -7.10
N CYS A 20 1.19 -5.45 -6.85
CA CYS A 20 1.69 -4.18 -6.35
C CYS A 20 2.44 -4.36 -5.03
N ARG A 21 1.89 -5.09 -4.07
CA ARG A 21 2.56 -5.36 -2.79
C ARG A 21 3.91 -6.07 -2.99
N SER A 22 3.94 -7.09 -3.86
CA SER A 22 5.15 -7.85 -4.16
C SER A 22 6.26 -6.99 -4.77
N GLU A 23 5.92 -6.03 -5.63
CA GLU A 23 6.88 -5.12 -6.24
C GLU A 23 7.47 -4.10 -5.25
N PHE A 24 6.65 -3.62 -4.30
CA PHE A 24 7.05 -2.57 -3.35
C PHE A 24 7.59 -3.11 -2.03
N GLU A 25 7.31 -4.36 -1.67
CA GLU A 25 7.80 -4.98 -0.43
C GLU A 25 9.35 -5.01 -0.33
N PRO A 26 10.11 -5.34 -1.40
CA PRO A 26 11.58 -5.26 -1.35
C PRO A 26 12.09 -3.83 -1.09
N LEU A 27 11.43 -2.82 -1.67
CA LEU A 27 11.78 -1.42 -1.48
C LEU A 27 11.50 -0.97 -0.04
N LEU A 28 10.38 -1.40 0.53
CA LEU A 28 10.04 -1.17 1.93
C LEU A 28 11.13 -1.72 2.86
N PHE A 29 11.59 -2.96 2.63
CA PHE A 29 12.67 -3.55 3.42
C PHE A 29 14.02 -2.86 3.24
N GLU A 30 14.30 -2.28 2.07
CA GLU A 30 15.48 -1.45 1.89
C GLU A 30 15.42 -0.15 2.70
N LEU A 31 14.26 0.52 2.71
CA LEU A 31 14.02 1.70 3.54
C LEU A 31 14.19 1.39 5.03
N ILE A 32 13.64 0.27 5.49
CA ILE A 32 13.79 -0.19 6.88
C ILE A 32 15.28 -0.43 7.21
N ARG A 33 16.01 -1.18 6.39
CA ARG A 33 17.44 -1.43 6.60
C ARG A 33 18.26 -0.13 6.63
N ASN A 34 17.88 0.86 5.82
CA ASN A 34 18.53 2.17 5.81
C ASN A 34 18.21 2.99 7.06
N GLY A 35 17.01 2.87 7.61
CA GLY A 35 16.65 3.48 8.90
C GLY A 35 17.36 2.80 10.08
N GLU A 36 17.54 1.48 10.06
CA GLU A 36 18.28 0.75 11.09
C GLU A 36 19.75 1.17 11.14
N LYS A 37 20.38 1.42 9.98
CA LYS A 37 21.74 2.00 9.90
C LYS A 37 21.84 3.38 10.55
N ARG A 38 20.72 4.09 10.74
CA ARG A 38 20.64 5.39 11.42
C ARG A 38 20.30 5.26 12.91
N GLY A 39 20.16 4.04 13.43
CA GLY A 39 19.93 3.75 14.84
C GLY A 39 18.46 3.56 15.25
N TRP A 40 17.52 3.56 14.30
CA TRP A 40 16.10 3.33 14.57
C TRP A 40 15.77 1.84 14.62
N LYS A 41 14.71 1.46 15.34
CA LYS A 41 14.24 0.07 15.32
C LYS A 41 13.40 -0.19 14.08
N ALA A 42 13.51 -1.39 13.49
CA ALA A 42 12.71 -1.80 12.34
C ALA A 42 11.20 -1.56 12.53
N ALA A 43 10.66 -1.87 13.71
CA ALA A 43 9.25 -1.67 14.03
C ALA A 43 8.85 -0.18 14.03
N GLU A 44 9.70 0.71 14.54
CA GLU A 44 9.46 2.16 14.55
C GLU A 44 9.44 2.71 13.12
N ILE A 45 10.37 2.26 12.29
CA ILE A 45 10.45 2.67 10.88
C ILE A 45 9.23 2.16 10.11
N ALA A 46 8.87 0.88 10.29
CA ALA A 46 7.71 0.30 9.64
C ALA A 46 6.41 1.02 10.02
N MET A 47 6.24 1.36 11.30
CA MET A 47 5.10 2.14 11.78
C MET A 47 5.05 3.53 11.15
N ALA A 48 6.17 4.26 11.16
CA ALA A 48 6.24 5.58 10.54
C ALA A 48 5.96 5.56 9.02
N LEU A 49 6.41 4.50 8.32
CA LEU A 49 6.12 4.31 6.91
C LEU A 49 4.63 3.99 6.66
N ALA A 50 4.00 3.21 7.53
CA ALA A 50 2.57 2.92 7.44
C ALA A 50 1.72 4.18 7.67
N ASP A 51 2.03 4.96 8.72
CA ASP A 51 1.33 6.22 9.02
C ASP A 51 1.44 7.20 7.85
N ALA A 52 2.65 7.36 7.28
CA ALA A 52 2.86 8.23 6.12
C ALA A 52 2.12 7.73 4.88
N ALA A 53 2.02 6.41 4.67
CA ALA A 53 1.26 5.84 3.57
C ALA A 53 -0.25 6.10 3.72
N ASP A 54 -0.79 5.98 4.94
CA ASP A 54 -2.20 6.29 5.22
C ASP A 54 -2.53 7.76 4.91
N ASP A 55 -1.65 8.70 5.29
CA ASP A 55 -1.82 10.12 4.97
C ASP A 55 -1.86 10.37 3.45
N VAL A 56 -0.97 9.72 2.70
CA VAL A 56 -0.95 9.81 1.23
C VAL A 56 -2.23 9.23 0.62
N ILE A 57 -2.72 8.10 1.13
CA ILE A 57 -4.00 7.52 0.67
C ILE A 57 -5.15 8.50 0.88
N LEU A 58 -5.22 9.13 2.06
CA LEU A 58 -6.25 10.13 2.35
C LEU A 58 -6.13 11.36 1.44
N GLN A 59 -4.91 11.82 1.16
CA GLN A 59 -4.68 12.92 0.21
C GLN A 59 -5.15 12.56 -1.20
N LEU A 60 -4.73 11.40 -1.73
CA LEU A 60 -5.13 10.93 -3.07
C LEU A 60 -6.66 10.77 -3.19
N ALA A 61 -7.31 10.27 -2.14
CA ALA A 61 -8.76 10.15 -2.09
C ALA A 61 -9.45 11.52 -2.14
N ARG A 62 -8.91 12.55 -1.47
CA ARG A 62 -9.43 13.93 -1.52
C ARG A 62 -9.24 14.55 -2.90
N GLU A 63 -8.08 14.38 -3.52
CA GLU A 63 -7.81 14.89 -4.87
C GLU A 63 -8.71 14.25 -5.92
N THR A 64 -9.04 12.97 -5.75
CA THR A 64 -9.98 12.27 -6.63
C THR A 64 -11.39 12.83 -6.51
N LYS A 65 -11.83 13.17 -5.28
CA LYS A 65 -13.15 13.78 -5.03
C LYS A 65 -13.25 15.23 -5.53
N SER A 66 -12.15 15.97 -5.56
CA SER A 66 -12.15 17.37 -6.03
C SER A 66 -12.17 17.51 -7.56
N LYS A 67 -11.95 16.42 -8.31
CA LYS A 67 -11.91 16.40 -9.78
C LYS A 67 -13.21 15.91 -10.41
N HIS A 68 -14.28 15.76 -9.63
CA HIS A 68 -15.66 15.48 -10.08
C HIS A 68 -16.58 16.61 -9.59
#